data_AF-A0A7S1S2H1-F1
#
_entry.id   AF-A0A7S1S2H1-F1
#
_cell.length_a   1.000
_cell.length_b   1.000
_cell.length_c   1.000
_cell.angle_alpha   90.00
_cell.angle_beta   90.00
_cell.angle_gamma   90.00
#
_symmetry.space_group_name_H-M   'P 1'
#
loop_
_entity.id
_entity.type
_entity.pdbx_description
1 polymer ?
#
loop_
_entity_poly.entity_id
_entity_poly.type
_entity_poly.pdbx_seq_one_letter_code
_entity_poly.pdbx_strand_id
1 'polypeptide(L)'
;LKVISCSLGASAFRPPVPICSHHSAGMYGHIHIILKDLVESVAGSAKWQQILKEAGLTKPGDEERILDTVVQEDSVTISLVVATCKVLGLTAEQALTTFGRHFVTFSLRSGNACFLKAQGSTLPKFLANVNSLHNHLERDHPNARFPFVEAKYDPVED
;
A
#
# COMPACT_ATOMS: atom_id res chain seq x y z
N LEU A 1 -51.24 10.53 -1.25
CA LEU A 1 -50.11 10.46 -2.20
C LEU A 1 -49.30 11.75 -2.08
N LYS A 2 -48.16 11.70 -1.37
CA LYS A 2 -47.23 12.82 -1.20
C LYS A 2 -45.93 12.45 -1.91
N VAL A 3 -45.52 13.33 -2.82
CA VAL A 3 -44.25 13.32 -3.53
C VAL A 3 -43.13 13.51 -2.50
N ILE A 4 -42.17 12.58 -2.44
CA ILE A 4 -40.91 12.78 -1.72
C ILE A 4 -39.83 13.02 -2.77
N SER A 5 -39.36 14.26 -2.79
CA SER A 5 -38.28 14.78 -3.62
C SER A 5 -36.95 14.16 -3.19
N CYS A 6 -36.23 13.57 -4.15
CA CYS A 6 -34.86 13.12 -4.00
C CYS A 6 -33.93 14.32 -4.20
N SER A 7 -33.26 14.76 -3.14
CA SER A 7 -32.23 15.80 -3.22
C SER A 7 -30.88 15.14 -3.46
N LEU A 8 -30.44 15.17 -4.72
CA LEU A 8 -29.04 14.92 -5.09
C LEU A 8 -28.18 16.04 -4.47
N GLY A 9 -27.39 15.69 -3.45
CA GLY A 9 -26.32 16.54 -2.95
C GLY A 9 -25.30 16.78 -4.06
N ALA A 10 -25.03 18.05 -4.33
CA ALA A 10 -24.08 18.49 -5.34
C ALA A 10 -22.70 17.84 -5.11
N SER A 11 -22.28 17.02 -6.07
CA SER A 11 -20.90 16.55 -6.18
C SER A 11 -20.00 17.78 -6.34
N ALA A 12 -19.14 18.03 -5.35
CA ALA A 12 -18.12 19.06 -5.44
C ALA A 12 -17.16 18.69 -6.57
N PHE A 13 -17.27 19.40 -7.70
CA PHE A 13 -16.36 19.31 -8.82
C PHE A 13 -14.96 19.68 -8.33
N ARG A 14 -14.10 18.69 -8.06
CA ARG A 14 -12.69 18.93 -7.76
C ARG A 14 -12.01 19.37 -9.05
N PRO A 15 -11.34 20.53 -9.09
CA PRO A 15 -10.60 20.96 -10.27
C PRO A 15 -9.46 19.95 -10.57
N PRO A 16 -9.02 19.84 -11.84
CA PRO A 16 -7.88 19.02 -12.19
C PRO A 16 -6.64 19.51 -11.44
N VAL A 17 -5.96 18.59 -10.76
CA VAL A 17 -4.71 18.88 -10.06
C VAL A 17 -3.68 19.30 -11.11
N PRO A 18 -3.04 20.48 -10.99
CA PRO A 18 -2.08 20.94 -11.99
C PRO A 18 -0.86 20.01 -11.99
N ILE A 19 -0.56 19.48 -13.17
CA ILE A 19 0.62 18.67 -13.43
C ILE A 19 1.81 19.64 -13.57
N CYS A 20 2.68 19.63 -12.55
CA CYS A 20 4.13 19.95 -12.56
C CYS A 20 4.54 20.87 -11.40
N SER A 21 5.29 20.31 -10.45
CA SER A 21 6.46 20.89 -9.76
C SER A 21 7.09 19.77 -8.93
N HIS A 22 8.31 19.33 -9.30
CA HIS A 22 9.18 18.38 -8.56
C HIS A 22 8.48 17.36 -7.63
N HIS A 23 7.93 16.28 -8.20
CA HIS A 23 7.29 15.22 -7.40
C HIS A 23 8.35 14.37 -6.71
N SER A 24 8.52 14.56 -5.39
CA SER A 24 9.21 13.57 -4.56
C SER A 24 8.47 12.23 -4.68
N ALA A 25 9.22 11.15 -4.88
CA ALA A 25 8.66 9.82 -4.84
C ALA A 25 8.18 9.53 -3.40
N GLY A 26 6.96 9.02 -3.27
CA GLY A 26 6.33 8.83 -1.98
C GLY A 26 5.45 7.59 -1.94
N MET A 27 5.42 6.98 -0.76
CA MET A 27 4.68 5.76 -0.48
C MET A 27 3.40 6.09 0.28
N TYR A 28 2.30 5.45 -0.12
CA TYR A 28 1.02 5.65 0.56
C TYR A 28 1.03 4.97 1.94
N GLY A 29 0.61 5.69 3.00
CA GLY A 29 0.74 5.22 4.38
C GLY A 29 0.02 3.91 4.72
N HIS A 30 -0.89 3.45 3.85
CA HIS A 30 -1.44 2.10 3.91
C HIS A 30 -0.36 1.00 3.91
N ILE A 31 0.77 1.24 3.24
CA ILE A 31 1.92 0.33 3.26
C ILE A 31 2.52 0.21 4.67
N HIS A 32 2.53 1.30 5.45
CA HIS A 32 3.00 1.28 6.84
C HIS A 32 2.01 0.55 7.77
N ILE A 33 0.70 0.64 7.50
CA ILE A 33 -0.31 -0.17 8.20
C ILE A 33 -0.05 -1.67 7.99
N ILE A 34 0.22 -2.09 6.75
CA ILE A 34 0.52 -3.48 6.42
C ILE A 34 1.83 -3.94 7.08
N LEU A 35 2.85 -3.08 7.11
CA LEU A 35 4.11 -3.37 7.78
C LEU A 35 3.94 -3.52 9.30
N LYS A 36 3.16 -2.63 9.93
CA LYS A 36 2.83 -2.74 11.35
C LYS A 36 2.12 -4.05 11.64
N ASP A 37 1.08 -4.37 10.89
CA ASP A 37 0.32 -5.60 11.04
C ASP A 37 1.24 -6.84 10.89
N LEU A 38 2.14 -6.84 9.90
CA LEU A 38 3.16 -7.88 9.76
C LEU A 38 3.99 -8.01 11.04
N VAL A 39 4.63 -6.94 11.49
CA VAL A 39 5.51 -6.95 12.67
C VAL A 39 4.75 -7.42 13.92
N GLU A 40 3.55 -6.90 14.14
CA GLU A 40 2.73 -7.28 15.29
C GLU A 40 2.32 -8.75 15.24
N SER A 41 2.02 -9.28 14.04
CA SER A 41 1.67 -10.70 13.87
C SER A 41 2.83 -11.66 14.11
N VAL A 42 4.08 -11.26 13.84
CA VAL A 42 5.25 -12.15 13.95
C VAL A 42 6.04 -11.95 15.24
N ALA A 43 6.06 -10.72 15.78
CA ALA A 43 6.98 -10.31 16.83
C ALA A 43 6.32 -9.46 17.94
N GLY A 44 5.03 -9.12 17.79
CA GLY A 44 4.23 -8.40 18.77
C GLY A 44 4.48 -6.88 18.82
N SER A 45 3.57 -6.17 19.47
CA SER A 45 3.58 -4.69 19.53
C SER A 45 4.82 -4.10 20.22
N ALA A 46 5.45 -4.84 21.14
CA ALA A 46 6.70 -4.39 21.77
C ALA A 46 7.83 -4.23 20.73
N LYS A 47 7.88 -5.13 19.73
CA LYS A 47 8.86 -5.04 18.64
C LYS A 47 8.54 -3.95 17.65
N TRP A 48 7.26 -3.70 17.38
CA TRP A 48 6.83 -2.54 16.59
C TRP A 48 7.29 -1.22 17.23
N GLN A 49 7.08 -1.04 18.54
CA GLN A 49 7.55 0.16 19.25
C GLN A 49 9.08 0.29 19.23
N GLN A 50 9.82 -0.82 19.30
CA GLN A 50 11.27 -0.80 19.14
C GLN A 50 11.69 -0.35 17.72
N ILE A 51 10.96 -0.76 16.68
CA ILE A 51 11.21 -0.35 15.29
C ILE A 51 10.96 1.14 15.10
N LEU A 52 9.86 1.69 15.64
CA LEU A 52 9.60 3.13 15.59
C LEU A 52 10.76 3.93 16.20
N LYS A 53 11.25 3.50 17.37
CA LYS A 53 12.40 4.13 18.03
C LYS A 53 13.67 4.04 17.17
N GLU A 54 13.97 2.87 16.61
CA GLU A 54 15.13 2.67 15.72
C GLU A 54 15.03 3.49 14.43
N ALA A 55 13.81 3.72 13.93
CA ALA A 55 13.56 4.58 12.77
C ALA A 55 13.55 6.09 13.10
N GLY A 56 13.81 6.49 14.35
CA GLY A 56 13.82 7.89 14.78
C GLY A 56 12.44 8.52 14.96
N LEU A 57 11.37 7.72 15.01
CA LEU A 57 9.98 8.13 15.13
C LEU A 57 9.55 8.12 16.60
N THR A 58 10.08 9.06 17.38
CA THR A 58 9.90 9.11 18.86
C THR A 58 9.05 10.27 19.34
N LYS A 59 8.58 11.16 18.45
CA LYS A 59 7.77 12.31 18.85
C LYS A 59 6.31 11.90 19.01
N PRO A 60 5.56 12.54 19.93
CA PRO A 60 4.11 12.35 19.98
C PRO A 60 3.47 12.64 18.62
N GLY A 61 2.61 11.74 18.12
CA GLY A 61 1.98 11.88 16.81
C GLY A 61 2.73 11.23 15.65
N ASP A 62 3.97 10.75 15.83
CA ASP A 62 4.74 10.17 14.73
C ASP A 62 4.13 8.87 14.20
N GLU A 63 3.64 7.99 15.08
CA GLU A 63 2.99 6.74 14.68
C GLU A 63 1.68 7.03 13.95
N GLU A 64 0.87 7.95 14.46
CA GLU A 64 -0.39 8.36 13.83
C GLU A 64 -0.12 8.97 12.44
N ARG A 65 0.91 9.81 12.32
CA ARG A 65 1.29 10.45 11.05
C ARG A 65 1.69 9.44 9.98
N ILE A 66 2.51 8.44 10.31
CA ILE A 66 2.98 7.46 9.31
C ILE A 66 1.90 6.44 8.93
N LEU A 67 0.95 6.18 9.82
CA LEU A 67 -0.17 5.27 9.60
C LEU A 67 -1.36 5.96 8.90
N ASP A 68 -1.35 7.29 8.79
CA ASP A 68 -2.35 8.03 8.04
C ASP A 68 -2.30 7.64 6.55
N THR A 69 -3.48 7.46 5.94
CA THR A 69 -3.64 7.02 4.55
C THR A 69 -3.46 8.20 3.59
N VAL A 70 -2.26 8.76 3.62
CA VAL A 70 -1.77 9.82 2.74
C VAL A 70 -0.38 9.44 2.22
N VAL A 71 0.10 10.13 1.18
CA VAL A 71 1.44 9.91 0.66
C VAL A 71 2.48 10.45 1.65
N GLN A 72 3.47 9.61 1.96
CA GLN A 72 4.62 9.93 2.79
C GLN A 72 5.89 9.90 1.93
N GLU A 73 6.92 10.66 2.31
CA GLU A 73 8.24 10.57 1.66
C GLU A 73 8.78 9.13 1.73
N ASP A 74 9.35 8.62 0.64
CA ASP A 74 9.90 7.26 0.57
C ASP A 74 10.96 6.99 1.66
N SER A 75 11.66 8.03 2.09
CA SER A 75 12.64 7.97 3.19
C SER A 75 12.04 7.41 4.48
N VAL A 76 10.75 7.63 4.74
CA VAL A 76 10.03 7.07 5.90
C VAL A 76 9.90 5.55 5.76
N THR A 77 9.41 5.07 4.61
CA THR A 77 9.28 3.64 4.33
C THR A 77 10.63 2.93 4.38
N ILE A 78 11.67 3.52 3.77
CA ILE A 78 13.03 2.98 3.80
C ILE A 78 13.55 2.89 5.24
N SER A 79 13.35 3.93 6.05
CA SER A 79 13.78 3.96 7.45
C SER A 79 13.08 2.87 8.28
N LEU A 80 11.77 2.67 8.08
CA LEU A 80 11.01 1.61 8.74
C LEU A 80 11.50 0.21 8.35
N VAL A 81 11.79 -0.03 7.08
CA VAL A 81 12.32 -1.34 6.61
C VAL A 81 13.70 -1.59 7.18
N VAL A 82 14.60 -0.60 7.16
CA VAL A 82 15.94 -0.71 7.74
C VAL A 82 15.87 -0.97 9.25
N ALA A 83 15.00 -0.25 9.96
CA ALA A 83 14.77 -0.47 11.39
C ALA A 83 14.21 -1.87 11.68
N THR A 84 13.28 -2.35 10.85
CA THR A 84 12.73 -3.71 10.93
C THR A 84 13.83 -4.76 10.78
N CYS A 85 14.71 -4.60 9.78
CA CYS A 85 15.85 -5.48 9.56
C CYS A 85 16.76 -5.56 10.79
N LYS A 86 17.12 -4.40 11.37
CA LYS A 86 17.98 -4.33 12.55
C LYS A 86 17.32 -4.95 13.79
N VAL A 87 16.07 -4.60 14.09
CA VAL A 87 15.38 -5.01 15.31
C VAL A 87 15.04 -6.50 15.32
N LEU A 88 14.77 -7.07 14.14
CA LEU A 88 14.42 -8.49 13.96
C LEU A 88 15.60 -9.35 13.51
N GLY A 89 16.77 -8.77 13.23
CA GLY A 89 17.95 -9.50 12.77
C GLY A 89 17.78 -10.11 11.38
N LEU A 90 17.02 -9.45 10.50
CA LEU A 90 16.73 -9.91 9.14
C LEU A 90 17.60 -9.19 8.11
N THR A 91 17.89 -9.87 7.01
CA THR A 91 18.38 -9.20 5.80
C THR A 91 17.25 -8.42 5.12
N ALA A 92 17.59 -7.42 4.30
CA ALA A 92 16.61 -6.67 3.52
C ALA A 92 15.78 -7.57 2.59
N GLU A 93 16.42 -8.57 1.97
CA GLU A 93 15.74 -9.55 1.13
C GLU A 93 14.69 -10.33 1.93
N GLN A 94 15.07 -10.91 3.08
CA GLN A 94 14.13 -11.65 3.93
C GLN A 94 12.97 -10.77 4.39
N ALA A 95 13.23 -9.53 4.79
CA ALA A 95 12.21 -8.59 5.23
C ALA A 95 11.22 -8.27 4.09
N LEU A 96 11.73 -7.91 2.91
CA LEU A 96 10.90 -7.54 1.76
C LEU A 96 10.14 -8.73 1.17
N THR A 97 10.73 -9.93 1.12
CA THR A 97 10.02 -11.15 0.70
C THR A 97 8.91 -11.52 1.68
N THR A 98 9.18 -11.40 2.99
CA THR A 98 8.16 -11.65 4.03
C THR A 98 7.04 -10.62 3.94
N PHE A 99 7.39 -9.36 3.74
CA PHE A 99 6.43 -8.28 3.50
C PHE A 99 5.55 -8.56 2.27
N GLY A 100 6.13 -8.93 1.13
CA GLY A 100 5.35 -9.23 -0.08
C GLY A 100 4.36 -10.39 0.11
N ARG A 101 4.77 -11.45 0.82
CA ARG A 101 3.86 -12.57 1.17
C ARG A 101 2.72 -12.11 2.08
N HIS A 102 3.06 -11.32 3.09
CA HIS A 102 2.08 -10.79 4.03
C HIS A 102 1.12 -9.82 3.36
N PHE A 103 1.62 -8.96 2.47
CA PHE A 103 0.83 -8.01 1.70
C PHE A 103 -0.32 -8.70 0.96
N VAL A 104 -0.04 -9.76 0.20
CA VAL A 104 -1.08 -10.52 -0.52
C VAL A 104 -2.11 -11.09 0.46
N THR A 105 -1.64 -11.67 1.57
CA THR A 105 -2.52 -12.26 2.60
C THR A 105 -3.39 -11.19 3.28
N PHE A 106 -2.80 -10.06 3.62
CA PHE A 106 -3.47 -8.90 4.21
C PHE A 106 -4.54 -8.37 3.26
N SER A 107 -4.21 -8.13 1.99
CA SER A 107 -5.15 -7.62 1.01
C SER A 107 -6.34 -8.56 0.80
N LEU A 108 -6.12 -9.88 0.81
CA LEU A 108 -7.21 -10.87 0.72
C LEU A 108 -8.18 -10.78 1.91
N ARG A 109 -7.69 -10.57 3.13
CA ARG A 109 -8.57 -10.47 4.31
C ARG A 109 -9.15 -9.07 4.54
N SER A 110 -8.53 -8.02 3.99
CA SER A 110 -8.92 -6.62 4.21
C SER A 110 -10.02 -6.12 3.25
N GLY A 111 -10.86 -7.02 2.74
CA GLY A 111 -11.97 -6.69 1.82
C GLY A 111 -11.62 -6.67 0.33
N ASN A 112 -10.34 -6.83 -0.06
CA ASN A 112 -9.94 -6.83 -1.47
C ASN A 112 -9.98 -8.23 -2.11
N ALA A 113 -10.47 -9.27 -1.42
CA ALA A 113 -10.52 -10.64 -1.95
C ALA A 113 -11.25 -10.74 -3.29
N CYS A 114 -12.43 -10.14 -3.41
CA CYS A 114 -13.18 -10.16 -4.66
C CYS A 114 -12.40 -9.47 -5.79
N PHE A 115 -11.82 -8.31 -5.48
CA PHE A 115 -11.10 -7.49 -6.43
C PHE A 115 -9.80 -8.15 -6.93
N LEU A 116 -9.05 -8.80 -6.03
CA LEU A 116 -7.85 -9.57 -6.36
C LEU A 116 -8.18 -10.83 -7.16
N LYS A 117 -9.21 -11.59 -6.76
CA LYS A 117 -9.62 -12.82 -7.46
C LYS A 117 -10.15 -12.54 -8.87
N ALA A 118 -10.69 -11.35 -9.11
CA ALA A 118 -11.15 -10.93 -10.43
C ALA A 118 -10.01 -10.73 -11.45
N GLN A 119 -8.76 -10.59 -10.99
CA GLN A 119 -7.61 -10.40 -11.89
C GLN A 119 -7.15 -11.68 -12.60
N GLY A 120 -7.71 -12.84 -12.24
CA GLY A 120 -7.44 -14.13 -12.89
C GLY A 120 -7.04 -15.23 -11.92
N SER A 121 -7.27 -16.47 -12.33
CA SER A 121 -6.97 -17.67 -11.53
C SER A 121 -5.58 -18.26 -11.75
N THR A 122 -4.78 -17.67 -12.63
CA THR A 122 -3.38 -18.07 -12.90
C THR A 122 -2.46 -16.87 -12.77
N LEU A 123 -1.21 -17.11 -12.37
CA LEU A 123 -0.22 -16.05 -12.23
C LEU A 123 -0.06 -15.22 -13.53
N PRO A 124 0.00 -15.82 -14.74
CA PRO A 124 0.12 -15.03 -15.96
C PRO A 124 -1.05 -14.07 -16.20
N LYS A 125 -2.28 -14.54 -15.96
CA LYS A 125 -3.49 -13.70 -16.08
C LYS A 125 -3.50 -12.59 -15.03
N PHE A 126 -3.12 -12.91 -13.80
CA PHE A 126 -3.02 -11.92 -12.73
C PHE A 126 -2.03 -10.80 -13.08
N LEU A 127 -0.82 -11.15 -13.55
CA LEU A 127 0.19 -10.18 -13.94
C LEU A 127 -0.23 -9.33 -15.14
N ALA A 128 -0.95 -9.92 -16.10
CA ALA A 128 -1.50 -9.16 -17.24
C ALA A 128 -2.56 -8.13 -16.81
N ASN A 129 -3.27 -8.37 -15.71
CA ASN A 129 -4.38 -7.52 -15.23
C ASN A 129 -4.00 -6.60 -14.05
N VAL A 130 -2.83 -6.77 -13.43
CA VAL A 130 -2.45 -6.02 -12.21
C VAL A 130 -2.42 -4.50 -12.42
N ASN A 131 -2.10 -4.04 -13.63
CA ASN A 131 -2.16 -2.60 -13.94
C ASN A 131 -3.61 -2.07 -13.92
N SER A 132 -4.59 -2.86 -14.35
CA SER A 132 -6.01 -2.48 -14.26
C SER A 132 -6.49 -2.41 -12.81
N LEU A 133 -6.01 -3.32 -11.96
CA LEU A 133 -6.21 -3.27 -10.51
C LEU A 133 -5.67 -1.96 -9.93
N HIS A 134 -4.42 -1.61 -10.23
CA HIS A 134 -3.80 -0.36 -9.77
C HIS A 134 -4.53 0.89 -10.26
N ASN A 135 -4.90 0.96 -11.54
CA ASN A 135 -5.65 2.09 -12.11
C ASN A 135 -7.03 2.30 -11.45
N HIS A 136 -7.64 1.23 -10.93
CA HIS A 136 -8.89 1.36 -10.17
C HIS A 136 -8.62 1.96 -8.80
N LEU A 137 -7.59 1.48 -8.09
CA LEU A 137 -7.22 1.97 -6.77
C LEU A 137 -6.79 3.44 -6.78
N GLU A 138 -6.17 3.93 -7.85
CA GLU A 138 -5.80 5.35 -7.99
C GLU A 138 -6.97 6.32 -7.84
N ARG A 139 -8.20 5.88 -8.11
CA ARG A 139 -9.41 6.71 -7.98
C ARG A 139 -9.74 7.03 -6.52
N ASP A 140 -9.47 6.08 -5.64
CA ASP A 140 -9.81 6.15 -4.22
C ASP A 140 -8.61 6.55 -3.35
N HIS A 141 -7.39 6.54 -3.91
CA HIS A 141 -6.15 6.84 -3.21
C HIS A 141 -5.42 8.03 -3.89
N PRO A 142 -5.80 9.27 -3.55
CA PRO A 142 -5.24 10.46 -4.17
C PRO A 142 -3.71 10.51 -4.01
N ASN A 143 -3.02 10.84 -5.11
CA ASN A 143 -1.56 10.96 -5.20
C ASN A 143 -0.77 9.66 -4.96
N ALA A 144 -1.45 8.53 -4.69
CA ALA A 144 -0.78 7.24 -4.61
C ALA A 144 -0.15 6.91 -5.98
N ARG A 145 1.06 6.36 -5.95
CA ARG A 145 1.78 5.95 -7.15
C ARG A 145 1.91 4.44 -7.15
N PHE A 146 1.22 3.80 -8.08
CA PHE A 146 1.29 2.36 -8.24
C PHE A 146 2.36 1.97 -9.26
N PRO A 147 3.01 0.81 -9.10
CA PRO A 147 3.96 0.33 -10.08
C PRO A 147 3.23 -0.11 -11.36
N PHE A 148 3.89 0.15 -12.50
CA PHE A 148 3.50 -0.41 -13.78
C PHE A 148 4.26 -1.72 -14.02
N VAL A 149 3.53 -2.80 -14.30
CA VAL A 149 4.10 -4.14 -14.51
C VAL A 149 3.84 -4.57 -15.95
N GLU A 150 4.90 -4.87 -16.69
CA GLU A 150 4.81 -5.48 -18.02
C GLU A 150 5.23 -6.94 -17.91
N ALA A 151 4.32 -7.87 -18.25
CA ALA A 151 4.61 -9.30 -18.29
C ALA A 151 4.91 -9.72 -19.73
N LYS A 152 6.13 -10.18 -19.99
CA LYS A 152 6.54 -10.79 -21.27
C LYS A 152 6.66 -12.29 -21.08
N TYR A 153 6.09 -13.04 -22.00
CA TYR A 153 6.17 -14.50 -22.01
C TYR A 153 6.98 -14.91 -23.22
N ASP A 154 7.99 -15.74 -22.99
CA ASP A 154 8.63 -16.45 -24.08
C ASP A 154 7.60 -17.41 -24.69
N PRO A 155 7.52 -17.52 -26.02
CA PRO A 155 6.70 -18.55 -26.64
C PRO A 155 7.16 -19.92 -26.11
N VAL A 156 6.20 -20.73 -25.66
CA VAL A 156 6.46 -22.14 -25.38
C VAL A 156 6.66 -22.79 -26.74
N GLU A 157 7.86 -23.28 -27.04
CA GLU A 157 8.06 -24.14 -28.21
C GLU A 157 7.33 -25.47 -27.93
N ASP A 158 6.39 -25.83 -28.80
CA ASP A 158 5.64 -27.09 -28.77
C ASP A 158 6.52 -28.29 -29.19
#